data_AF-A0AAU4TGH9-F1
#
_entry.id   AF-A0AAU4TGH9-F1
#
_cell.length_a   1.000
_cell.length_b   1.000
_cell.length_c   1.000
_cell.angle_alpha   90.00
_cell.angle_beta   90.00
_cell.angle_gamma   90.00
#
_symmetry.space_group_name_H-M   'P 1'
#
loop_
_entity.id
_entity.type
_entity.pdbx_description
1 polymer ?
#
loop_
_entity_poly.entity_id
_entity_poly.type
_entity_poly.pdbx_seq_one_letter_code
_entity_poly.pdbx_strand_id
1 'polypeptide(L)'
;MFMKTITRVAAVAATAVCALAFSTPANAGATAYATLLNSGTLKCLAVPQASTANGVGLIQWGCSGNSEQQWQLEWVEGGNGDRYLVRNLNSGKCLAIPNSSTANGTQAIQWTCNGGSEQIWIYDSADRLHNLNSGKCLAIPNSSTTNGTEAIQWTCSTSADQSWLW
;
A
#
# COMPACT_ATOMS: atom_id res chain seq x y z
N MET A 1 -42.87 -20.07 -76.85
CA MET A 1 -41.70 -20.25 -75.95
C MET A 1 -40.88 -18.97 -76.01
N PHE A 2 -40.34 -18.53 -74.86
CA PHE A 2 -39.61 -17.26 -74.58
C PHE A 2 -40.48 -16.01 -74.31
N MET A 3 -40.22 -15.15 -73.32
CA MET A 3 -39.65 -15.23 -71.96
C MET A 3 -40.10 -13.92 -71.27
N LYS A 4 -40.71 -13.99 -70.08
CA LYS A 4 -41.09 -12.82 -69.27
C LYS A 4 -39.86 -12.29 -68.54
N THR A 5 -39.52 -11.01 -68.68
CA THR A 5 -38.51 -10.35 -67.83
C THR A 5 -39.20 -9.42 -66.84
N ILE A 6 -39.08 -9.76 -65.56
CA ILE A 6 -39.63 -9.01 -64.42
C ILE A 6 -38.55 -8.05 -63.93
N THR A 7 -38.84 -6.75 -63.92
CA THR A 7 -38.00 -5.71 -63.32
C THR A 7 -38.02 -5.86 -61.80
N ARG A 8 -36.86 -6.11 -61.16
CA ARG A 8 -36.70 -6.07 -59.71
C ARG A 8 -36.24 -4.69 -59.28
N VAL A 9 -37.02 -4.03 -58.43
CA VAL A 9 -36.62 -2.82 -57.70
C VAL A 9 -35.66 -3.25 -56.58
N ALA A 10 -34.47 -2.64 -56.53
CA ALA A 10 -33.52 -2.84 -55.44
C ALA A 10 -33.96 -2.04 -54.22
N ALA A 11 -34.23 -2.72 -53.10
CA ALA A 11 -34.41 -2.08 -51.81
C ALA A 11 -33.03 -1.78 -51.21
N VAL A 12 -32.79 -0.52 -50.84
CA VAL A 12 -31.57 -0.09 -50.13
C VAL A 12 -31.70 -0.53 -48.66
N ALA A 13 -30.82 -1.41 -48.20
CA ALA A 13 -30.76 -1.83 -46.81
C ALA A 13 -30.10 -0.73 -45.96
N ALA A 14 -30.84 -0.16 -45.02
CA ALA A 14 -30.28 0.72 -43.99
C ALA A 14 -29.58 -0.14 -42.92
N THR A 15 -28.28 0.02 -42.77
CA THR A 15 -27.50 -0.64 -41.72
C THR A 15 -27.69 0.08 -40.38
N ALA A 16 -28.34 -0.58 -39.43
CA ALA A 16 -28.37 -0.15 -38.04
C ALA A 16 -27.00 -0.39 -37.39
N VAL A 17 -26.30 0.68 -37.02
CA VAL A 17 -25.08 0.60 -36.22
C VAL A 17 -25.48 0.42 -34.76
N CYS A 18 -25.36 -0.81 -34.25
CA CYS A 18 -25.49 -1.10 -32.82
C CYS A 18 -24.21 -0.60 -32.14
N ALA A 19 -24.29 0.50 -31.40
CA ALA A 19 -23.18 0.99 -30.60
C ALA A 19 -22.94 0.03 -29.43
N LEU A 20 -21.87 -0.76 -29.49
CA LEU A 20 -21.39 -1.55 -28.36
C LEU A 20 -20.79 -0.58 -27.35
N ALA A 21 -21.54 -0.29 -26.29
CA ALA A 21 -20.99 0.36 -25.11
C ALA A 21 -20.04 -0.64 -24.43
N PHE A 22 -18.74 -0.49 -24.63
CA PHE A 22 -17.75 -1.14 -23.78
C PHE A 22 -17.78 -0.42 -22.43
N SER A 23 -18.60 -0.91 -21.49
CA SER A 23 -18.43 -0.56 -20.09
C SER A 23 -17.13 -1.23 -19.63
N THR A 24 -16.04 -0.47 -19.61
CA THR A 24 -14.86 -0.90 -18.85
C THR A 24 -15.32 -1.11 -17.42
N PRO A 25 -15.07 -2.28 -16.79
CA PRO A 25 -15.27 -2.37 -15.36
C PRO A 25 -14.38 -1.30 -14.73
N ALA A 26 -14.99 -0.32 -14.07
CA ALA A 26 -14.28 0.51 -13.13
C ALA A 26 -13.80 -0.45 -12.05
N ASN A 27 -12.52 -0.82 -12.10
CA ASN A 27 -11.89 -1.59 -11.05
C ASN A 27 -11.72 -0.64 -9.85
N ALA A 28 -12.83 -0.34 -9.17
CA ALA A 28 -12.81 0.18 -7.82
C ALA A 28 -12.20 -0.95 -6.97
N GLY A 29 -10.87 -1.01 -6.95
CA GLY A 29 -10.13 -1.98 -6.15
C GLY A 29 -10.61 -1.82 -4.72
N ALA A 30 -11.21 -2.88 -4.19
CA ALA A 30 -11.60 -2.90 -2.79
C ALA A 30 -10.38 -2.53 -1.95
N THR A 31 -10.53 -1.57 -1.05
CA THR A 31 -9.47 -1.20 -0.10
C THR A 31 -9.06 -2.43 0.69
N ALA A 32 -7.89 -2.99 0.37
CA ALA A 32 -7.33 -4.13 1.06
C ALA A 32 -6.60 -3.67 2.33
N TYR A 33 -6.89 -4.33 3.45
CA TYR A 33 -6.13 -4.24 4.68
C TYR A 33 -5.47 -5.58 4.94
N ALA A 34 -4.21 -5.56 5.33
CA ALA A 34 -3.45 -6.73 5.70
C ALA A 34 -2.45 -6.40 6.82
N THR A 35 -1.87 -7.43 7.43
CA THR A 35 -0.76 -7.23 8.37
C THR A 35 0.54 -7.00 7.63
N LEU A 36 1.40 -6.12 8.15
CA LEU A 36 2.82 -6.07 7.76
C LEU A 36 3.61 -7.04 8.63
N LEU A 37 3.89 -8.24 8.12
CA LEU A 37 4.62 -9.30 8.80
C LEU A 37 6.12 -9.16 8.56
N ASN A 38 6.89 -8.94 9.61
CA ASN A 38 8.35 -8.92 9.51
C ASN A 38 8.89 -10.34 9.23
N SER A 39 9.61 -10.52 8.12
CA SER A 39 10.11 -11.84 7.71
C SER A 39 11.18 -12.41 8.65
N GLY A 40 11.92 -11.56 9.35
CA GLY A 40 12.96 -11.96 10.29
C GLY A 40 12.43 -12.39 11.65
N THR A 41 11.40 -11.72 12.16
CA THR A 41 10.88 -11.95 13.52
C THR A 41 9.56 -12.69 13.56
N LEU A 42 8.86 -12.81 12.41
CA LEU A 42 7.52 -13.36 12.28
C LEU A 42 6.47 -12.64 13.13
N LYS A 43 6.66 -11.34 13.32
CA LYS A 43 5.75 -10.46 14.07
C LYS A 43 5.23 -9.33 13.21
N CYS A 44 4.10 -8.78 13.62
CA CYS A 44 3.39 -7.78 12.86
C CYS A 44 3.70 -6.37 13.38
N LEU A 45 3.82 -5.41 12.46
CA LEU A 45 3.84 -3.99 12.81
C LEU A 45 2.51 -3.62 13.48
N ALA A 46 2.59 -2.95 14.62
CA ALA A 46 1.44 -2.66 15.46
C ALA A 46 1.49 -1.24 16.02
N VAL A 47 0.32 -0.62 16.14
CA VAL A 47 0.12 0.53 17.02
C VAL A 47 -0.11 0.01 18.44
N PRO A 48 0.72 0.36 19.44
CA PRO A 48 0.57 -0.16 20.79
C PRO A 48 -0.77 0.28 21.40
N GLN A 49 -1.41 -0.66 22.11
CA GLN A 49 -2.67 -0.44 22.83
C GLN A 49 -3.81 0.10 21.95
N ALA A 50 -3.77 -0.15 20.64
CA ALA A 50 -4.73 0.39 19.66
C ALA A 50 -4.93 1.90 19.77
N SER A 51 -3.89 2.64 20.18
CA SER A 51 -3.97 4.08 20.37
C SER A 51 -4.34 4.79 19.07
N THR A 52 -5.09 5.89 19.17
CA THR A 52 -5.40 6.77 18.05
C THR A 52 -4.70 8.13 18.16
N ALA A 53 -3.80 8.31 19.13
CA ALA A 53 -3.06 9.54 19.31
C ALA A 53 -1.93 9.71 18.27
N ASN A 54 -1.62 10.96 17.93
CA ASN A 54 -0.45 11.30 17.13
C ASN A 54 0.84 11.09 17.92
N GLY A 55 1.91 10.70 17.23
CA GLY A 55 3.25 10.56 17.81
C GLY A 55 3.47 9.27 18.57
N VAL A 56 2.50 8.35 18.56
CA VAL A 56 2.66 7.04 19.17
C VAL A 56 3.68 6.23 18.37
N GLY A 57 4.76 5.84 19.04
CA GLY A 57 5.78 4.96 18.49
C GLY A 57 5.23 3.58 18.14
N LEU A 58 5.53 3.12 16.93
CA LEU A 58 5.13 1.80 16.48
C LEU A 58 6.09 0.75 16.99
N ILE A 59 5.56 -0.46 17.13
CA ILE A 59 6.26 -1.61 17.67
C ILE A 59 5.99 -2.82 16.78
N GLN A 60 6.74 -3.90 17.00
CA GLN A 60 6.28 -5.23 16.63
C GLN A 60 5.51 -5.90 17.77
N TRP A 61 4.54 -6.73 17.41
CA TRP A 61 3.84 -7.60 18.33
C TRP A 61 3.44 -8.90 17.65
N GLY A 62 3.14 -9.94 18.43
CA GLY A 62 2.56 -11.16 17.90
C GLY A 62 1.32 -10.86 17.06
N CYS A 63 1.24 -11.47 15.88
CA CYS A 63 0.16 -11.22 14.92
C CYS A 63 -1.17 -11.77 15.46
N SER A 64 -2.16 -10.89 15.64
CA SER A 64 -3.52 -11.23 16.11
C SER A 64 -4.60 -10.96 15.07
N GLY A 65 -4.28 -10.20 14.02
CA GLY A 65 -5.26 -9.76 13.03
C GLY A 65 -6.15 -8.60 13.50
N ASN A 66 -5.92 -8.06 14.70
CA ASN A 66 -6.66 -6.91 15.22
C ASN A 66 -6.41 -5.66 14.36
N SER A 67 -7.35 -4.71 14.41
CA SER A 67 -7.33 -3.50 13.58
C SER A 67 -6.07 -2.64 13.78
N GLU A 68 -5.44 -2.64 14.95
CA GLU A 68 -4.20 -1.91 15.22
C GLU A 68 -2.96 -2.50 14.52
N GLN A 69 -3.08 -3.71 13.96
CA GLN A 69 -2.06 -4.40 13.17
C GLN A 69 -2.42 -4.49 11.69
N GLN A 70 -3.57 -3.96 11.28
CA GLN A 70 -4.03 -3.96 9.91
C GLN A 70 -3.66 -2.64 9.23
N TRP A 71 -3.03 -2.74 8.06
CA TRP A 71 -2.48 -1.62 7.31
C TRP A 71 -2.95 -1.67 5.86
N GLN A 72 -3.26 -0.51 5.32
CA GLN A 72 -3.49 -0.30 3.90
C GLN A 72 -2.26 0.36 3.29
N LEU A 73 -1.81 -0.17 2.15
CA LEU A 73 -0.90 0.54 1.24
C LEU A 73 -1.75 1.37 0.27
N GLU A 74 -1.94 2.64 0.60
CA GLU A 74 -2.69 3.60 -0.21
C GLU A 74 -1.75 4.25 -1.22
N TRP A 75 -1.92 3.92 -2.50
CA TRP A 75 -1.04 4.39 -3.58
C TRP A 75 -1.04 5.91 -3.70
N VAL A 76 0.16 6.48 -3.88
CA VAL A 76 0.39 7.91 -4.07
C VAL A 76 0.96 8.16 -5.46
N GLU A 77 0.28 9.01 -6.24
CA GLU A 77 0.73 9.38 -7.58
C GLU A 77 2.03 10.18 -7.55
N GLY A 78 2.90 9.90 -8.54
CA GLY A 78 4.03 10.75 -8.89
C GLY A 78 5.41 10.23 -8.47
N GLY A 79 6.39 10.47 -9.34
CA GLY A 79 7.80 10.08 -9.20
C GLY A 79 8.10 8.61 -9.54
N ASN A 80 9.32 8.15 -9.26
CA ASN A 80 9.75 6.78 -9.56
C ASN A 80 9.40 5.81 -8.42
N GLY A 81 8.96 4.60 -8.79
CA GLY A 81 8.66 3.49 -7.88
C GLY A 81 7.24 3.50 -7.30
N ASP A 82 6.82 2.37 -6.76
CA ASP A 82 5.50 2.22 -6.13
C ASP A 82 5.53 2.87 -4.73
N ARG A 83 4.77 3.96 -4.57
CA ARG A 83 4.77 4.82 -3.39
C ARG A 83 3.43 4.74 -2.68
N TYR A 84 3.50 4.69 -1.35
CA TYR A 84 2.33 4.46 -0.53
C TYR A 84 2.33 5.37 0.70
N LEU A 85 1.14 5.84 1.07
CA LEU A 85 0.83 6.07 2.47
C LEU A 85 0.51 4.71 3.09
N VAL A 86 1.13 4.41 4.23
CA VAL A 86 0.86 3.16 4.96
C VAL A 86 -0.10 3.50 6.11
N ARG A 87 -1.40 3.28 5.90
CA ARG A 87 -2.48 3.74 6.77
C ARG A 87 -2.97 2.63 7.69
N ASN A 88 -3.02 2.89 8.98
CA ASN A 88 -3.55 1.95 9.96
C ASN A 88 -5.09 1.89 9.92
N LEU A 89 -5.67 0.69 9.96
CA LEU A 89 -7.12 0.48 9.95
C LEU A 89 -7.79 1.07 11.20
N ASN A 90 -7.20 0.87 12.38
CA ASN A 90 -7.81 1.31 13.64
C ASN A 90 -7.85 2.83 13.79
N SER A 91 -6.73 3.51 13.53
CA SER A 91 -6.60 4.95 13.80
C SER A 91 -6.84 5.85 12.59
N GLY A 92 -6.82 5.29 11.38
CA GLY A 92 -6.83 6.02 10.12
C GLY A 92 -5.57 6.86 9.87
N LYS A 93 -4.52 6.70 10.71
CA LYS A 93 -3.26 7.47 10.66
C LYS A 93 -2.19 6.74 9.86
N CYS A 94 -1.18 7.50 9.43
CA CYS A 94 -0.12 7.02 8.57
C CYS A 94 1.15 6.71 9.37
N LEU A 95 1.84 5.65 8.97
CA LEU A 95 3.23 5.38 9.35
C LEU A 95 4.12 6.54 8.91
N ALA A 96 4.88 7.10 9.84
CA ALA A 96 5.73 8.26 9.59
C ALA A 96 7.05 8.16 10.33
N ILE A 97 8.08 8.82 9.81
CA ILE A 97 9.30 9.13 10.55
C ILE A 97 9.16 10.53 11.18
N PRO A 98 9.29 10.69 12.50
CA PRO A 98 9.06 11.96 13.16
C PRO A 98 10.07 13.02 12.73
N ASN A 99 9.60 14.26 12.61
CA ASN A 99 10.41 15.45 12.29
C ASN A 99 11.28 15.31 11.03
N SER A 100 10.85 14.47 10.06
CA SER A 100 11.60 14.17 8.84
C SER A 100 13.06 13.74 9.12
N SER A 101 13.28 13.08 10.27
CA SER A 101 14.61 12.61 10.69
C SER A 101 15.25 11.72 9.64
N THR A 102 16.55 11.86 9.45
CA THR A 102 17.36 10.96 8.61
C THR A 102 18.29 10.07 9.44
N ALA A 103 18.19 10.12 10.77
CA ALA A 103 19.06 9.37 11.67
C ALA A 103 18.63 7.90 11.80
N ASN A 104 19.61 7.00 11.75
CA ASN A 104 19.43 5.59 12.09
C ASN A 104 18.94 5.44 13.54
N GLY A 105 18.02 4.51 13.76
CA GLY A 105 17.44 4.24 15.08
C GLY A 105 16.29 5.18 15.46
N THR A 106 15.89 6.11 14.59
CA THR A 106 14.66 6.89 14.85
C THR A 106 13.47 5.95 14.80
N GLN A 107 12.70 5.89 15.90
CA GLN A 107 11.46 5.12 15.95
C GLN A 107 10.40 5.71 15.00
N ALA A 108 9.76 4.85 14.22
CA ALA A 108 8.63 5.21 13.40
C ALA A 108 7.38 5.40 14.27
N ILE A 109 6.52 6.35 13.90
CA ILE A 109 5.32 6.71 14.64
C ILE A 109 4.08 6.57 13.76
N GLN A 110 2.90 6.61 14.36
CA GLN A 110 1.70 7.03 13.63
C GLN A 110 1.48 8.54 13.73
N TRP A 111 1.04 9.14 12.63
CA TRP A 111 0.68 10.56 12.57
C TRP A 111 -0.49 10.80 11.62
N THR A 112 -1.23 11.89 11.83
CA THR A 112 -2.25 12.35 10.88
C THR A 112 -1.66 12.40 9.48
N CYS A 113 -2.31 11.73 8.53
CA CYS A 113 -1.85 11.69 7.15
C CYS A 113 -1.89 13.11 6.55
N ASN A 114 -0.76 13.60 6.07
CA ASN A 114 -0.61 14.93 5.48
C ASN A 114 0.12 14.90 4.12
N GLY A 115 0.55 13.72 3.65
CA GLY A 115 1.25 13.55 2.37
C GLY A 115 2.71 14.01 2.38
N GLY A 116 3.29 14.32 3.54
CA GLY A 116 4.71 14.64 3.69
C GLY A 116 5.61 13.48 3.26
N SER A 117 6.81 13.78 2.76
CA SER A 117 7.77 12.77 2.31
C SER A 117 8.21 11.82 3.42
N GLU A 118 8.13 12.25 4.68
CA GLU A 118 8.37 11.42 5.86
C GLU A 118 7.26 10.40 6.14
N GLN A 119 6.11 10.50 5.47
CA GLN A 119 4.98 9.56 5.54
C GLN A 119 4.84 8.69 4.29
N ILE A 120 5.59 8.98 3.23
CA ILE A 120 5.54 8.22 1.99
C ILE A 120 6.60 7.13 2.05
N TRP A 121 6.18 5.91 1.73
CA TRP A 121 7.02 4.72 1.72
C TRP A 121 7.04 4.10 0.34
N ILE A 122 8.22 3.75 -0.15
CA ILE A 122 8.38 2.93 -1.34
C ILE A 122 8.40 1.47 -0.90
N TYR A 123 7.47 0.67 -1.41
CA TYR A 123 7.47 -0.78 -1.20
C TYR A 123 8.20 -1.43 -2.37
N ASP A 124 9.35 -2.03 -2.12
CA ASP A 124 10.20 -2.59 -3.18
C ASP A 124 9.98 -4.09 -3.40
N SER A 125 10.63 -4.65 -4.44
CA SER A 125 10.53 -6.06 -4.78
C SER A 125 11.21 -7.02 -3.79
N ALA A 126 11.83 -6.50 -2.73
CA ALA A 126 12.40 -7.27 -1.63
C ALA A 126 11.56 -7.12 -0.35
N ASP A 127 10.31 -6.68 -0.50
CA ASP A 127 9.34 -6.46 0.57
C ASP A 127 9.80 -5.42 1.62
N ARG A 128 10.66 -4.48 1.23
CA ARG A 128 11.14 -3.42 2.14
C ARG A 128 10.31 -2.17 1.97
N LEU A 129 10.05 -1.48 3.08
CA LEU A 129 9.45 -0.15 3.13
C LEU A 129 10.54 0.90 3.29
N HIS A 130 10.80 1.68 2.23
CA HIS A 130 11.80 2.75 2.22
C HIS A 130 11.11 4.09 2.45
N ASN A 131 11.53 4.83 3.46
CA ASN A 131 11.00 6.16 3.67
C ASN A 131 11.49 7.11 2.56
N LEU A 132 10.57 7.79 1.87
CA LEU A 132 10.89 8.65 0.73
C LEU A 132 11.81 9.82 1.12
N ASN A 133 11.66 10.36 2.34
CA ASN A 133 12.48 11.46 2.83
C ASN A 133 13.92 11.02 3.16
N SER A 134 14.11 9.93 3.91
CA SER A 134 15.42 9.55 4.44
C SER A 134 16.18 8.51 3.62
N GLY A 135 15.50 7.82 2.69
CA GLY A 135 16.03 6.69 1.93
C GLY A 135 16.34 5.45 2.79
N LYS A 136 15.80 5.38 4.01
CA LYS A 136 16.05 4.29 4.98
C LYS A 136 14.87 3.34 5.08
N CYS A 137 15.16 2.12 5.50
CA CYS A 137 14.19 1.05 5.58
C CYS A 137 13.58 0.96 6.98
N LEU A 138 12.28 0.66 7.06
CA LEU A 138 11.64 0.24 8.30
C LEU A 138 12.26 -1.08 8.78
N ALA A 139 12.67 -1.16 10.04
CA ALA A 139 13.44 -2.27 10.57
C ALA A 139 13.05 -2.60 12.02
N ILE A 140 13.31 -3.85 12.43
CA ILE A 140 13.32 -4.25 13.83
C ILE A 140 14.77 -4.36 14.32
N PRO A 141 15.20 -3.55 15.31
CA PRO A 141 16.60 -3.49 15.72
C PRO A 141 17.11 -4.85 16.19
N ASN A 142 18.31 -5.21 15.73
CA ASN A 142 19.04 -6.43 16.11
C ASN A 142 18.24 -7.73 15.88
N SER A 143 17.29 -7.74 14.95
CA SER A 143 16.38 -8.87 14.70
C SER A 143 15.70 -9.39 15.97
N SER A 144 15.45 -8.49 16.94
CA SER A 144 14.84 -8.85 18.21
C SER A 144 13.49 -9.53 17.99
N THR A 145 13.21 -10.60 18.71
CA THR A 145 11.91 -11.28 18.71
C THR A 145 11.09 -10.95 19.96
N THR A 146 11.38 -9.83 20.64
CA THR A 146 10.65 -9.39 21.83
C THR A 146 9.37 -8.65 21.43
N ASN A 147 8.25 -8.88 22.14
CA ASN A 147 7.03 -8.11 21.93
C ASN A 147 7.23 -6.69 22.45
N GLY A 148 6.79 -5.69 21.70
CA GLY A 148 6.98 -4.29 22.09
C GLY A 148 8.32 -3.70 21.65
N THR A 149 9.18 -4.45 20.95
CA THR A 149 10.36 -3.84 20.32
C THR A 149 9.92 -2.78 19.33
N GLU A 150 10.55 -1.62 19.41
CA GLU A 150 10.28 -0.47 18.56
C GLU A 150 10.62 -0.78 17.09
N ALA A 151 9.74 -0.36 16.18
CA ALA A 151 10.04 -0.32 14.76
C ALA A 151 10.76 0.99 14.45
N ILE A 152 11.95 0.90 13.85
CA ILE A 152 12.83 2.04 13.60
C ILE A 152 13.10 2.21 12.11
N GLN A 153 13.67 3.34 11.70
CA GLN A 153 14.39 3.41 10.42
C GLN A 153 15.86 3.02 10.58
N TRP A 154 16.40 2.33 9.60
CA TRP A 154 17.83 2.01 9.52
C TRP A 154 18.32 2.00 8.08
N THR A 155 19.64 2.09 7.89
CA THR A 155 20.27 1.88 6.58
C THR A 155 19.76 0.57 5.97
N CYS A 156 19.22 0.66 4.75
CA CYS A 156 18.69 -0.50 4.04
C CYS A 156 19.77 -1.56 3.80
N SER A 157 19.41 -2.81 4.02
CA SER A 157 20.25 -3.99 3.81
C SER A 157 19.41 -5.14 3.24
N THR A 158 19.98 -6.34 3.13
CA THR A 158 19.28 -7.57 2.76
C THR A 158 18.84 -8.38 3.98
N SER A 159 18.91 -7.80 5.18
CA SER A 159 18.56 -8.50 6.42
C SER A 159 17.05 -8.64 6.56
N ALA A 160 16.61 -9.80 7.05
CA ALA A 160 15.20 -10.16 7.12
C ALA A 160 14.41 -9.31 8.13
N ASP A 161 15.07 -8.64 9.08
CA ASP A 161 14.45 -7.68 10.00
C ASP A 161 13.95 -6.41 9.32
N GLN A 162 14.29 -6.20 8.04
CA GLN A 162 13.85 -5.06 7.23
C GLN A 162 12.83 -5.45 6.15
N SER A 163 12.48 -6.73 6.05
CA SER A 163 11.51 -7.28 5.10
C SER A 163 10.14 -7.41 5.77
N TRP A 164 9.10 -6.89 5.12
CA TRP A 164 7.74 -6.75 5.63
C TRP A 164 6.74 -7.25 4.59
N LEU A 165 6.31 -8.50 4.73
CA LEU A 165 5.29 -9.09 3.85
C LEU A 165 3.94 -8.42 4.14
N TRP A 166 3.32 -7.86 3.09
CA TRP A 166 1.99 -7.25 3.13
C TRP A 166 0.95 -8.14 2.44
#